data_AF-A0A1I0I0C6-F1
#
_entry.id   AF-A0A1I0I0C6-F1
#
_cell.length_a   1.000
_cell.length_b   1.000
_cell.length_c   1.000
_cell.angle_alpha   90.00
_cell.angle_beta   90.00
_cell.angle_gamma   90.00
#
_symmetry.space_group_name_H-M   'P 1'
#
loop_
_entity.id
_entity.type
_entity.pdbx_description
1 polymer ?
#
loop_
_entity_poly.entity_id
_entity_poly.type
_entity_poly.pdbx_seq_one_letter_code
_entity_poly.pdbx_strand_id
1 'polypeptide(L)'
;MSVSSTKAAKIIFHIVFVAVAGLSWFLNIGWIRAIFLIPMLIHAILFYCSVYAYHRSGIESREMRIAAYFAYGSFLLFNVLLPDGGDTSDSIRFFFGLIHNGGAMNAAQAISMLALALNLFLIIYLLVQTRKAKRAARKQGR
;
A
#
# COMPACT_ATOMS: atom_id res chain seq x y z
N MET A 1 -11.15 -25.70 11.95
CA MET A 1 -10.50 -25.16 10.72
C MET A 1 -9.04 -24.93 11.03
N SER A 2 -8.12 -25.55 10.28
CA SER A 2 -6.69 -25.51 10.59
C SER A 2 -6.12 -24.11 10.38
N VAL A 3 -5.22 -23.69 11.28
CA VAL A 3 -4.49 -22.41 11.29
C VAL A 3 -3.74 -22.13 9.97
N SER A 4 -3.50 -23.18 9.17
CA SER A 4 -2.96 -23.11 7.81
C SER A 4 -3.91 -22.41 6.82
N SER A 5 -5.21 -22.76 6.85
CA SER A 5 -6.20 -22.18 5.93
C SER A 5 -6.40 -20.68 6.15
N THR A 6 -6.27 -20.21 7.39
CA THR A 6 -6.43 -18.78 7.73
C THR A 6 -5.25 -17.92 7.25
N LYS A 7 -4.02 -18.45 7.26
CA LYS A 7 -2.86 -17.76 6.68
C LYS A 7 -2.91 -17.72 5.16
N ALA A 8 -3.27 -18.84 4.52
CA ALA A 8 -3.44 -18.91 3.08
C ALA A 8 -4.53 -17.94 2.59
N ALA A 9 -5.69 -17.90 3.27
CA ALA A 9 -6.76 -16.97 2.96
C ALA A 9 -6.33 -15.50 3.07
N LYS A 10 -5.55 -15.15 4.10
CA LYS A 10 -5.00 -13.79 4.25
C LYS A 10 -4.06 -13.45 3.10
N ILE A 11 -3.15 -14.34 2.71
CA ILE A 11 -2.22 -14.09 1.58
C ILE A 11 -3.00 -13.92 0.27
N ILE A 12 -3.97 -14.80 0.00
CA ILE A 12 -4.83 -14.72 -1.19
C ILE A 12 -5.58 -13.39 -1.21
N PHE A 13 -6.14 -12.96 -0.08
CA PHE A 13 -6.83 -11.67 0.03
C PHE A 13 -5.92 -10.49 -0.38
N HIS A 14 -4.65 -10.51 0.02
CA HIS A 14 -3.70 -9.44 -0.34
C HIS A 14 -3.33 -9.47 -1.82
N ILE A 15 -3.11 -10.66 -2.38
CA ILE A 15 -2.84 -10.83 -3.81
C ILE A 15 -4.02 -10.31 -4.63
N VAL A 16 -5.25 -10.67 -4.25
CA VAL A 16 -6.48 -10.18 -4.90
C VAL A 16 -6.57 -8.66 -4.79
N PHE A 17 -6.26 -8.07 -3.63
CA PHE A 17 -6.28 -6.63 -3.44
C PHE A 17 -5.32 -5.89 -4.37
N VAL A 18 -4.08 -6.39 -4.49
CA VAL A 18 -3.07 -5.84 -5.40
C VAL A 18 -3.48 -6.05 -6.86
N ALA A 19 -4.03 -7.21 -7.21
CA ALA A 19 -4.48 -7.51 -8.56
C ALA A 19 -5.65 -6.61 -8.99
N VAL A 20 -6.64 -6.41 -8.12
CA VAL A 20 -7.80 -5.53 -8.39
C VAL A 20 -7.35 -4.07 -8.53
N ALA A 21 -6.46 -3.58 -7.65
CA ALA A 21 -5.90 -2.24 -7.78
C ALA A 21 -5.14 -2.07 -9.10
N GLY A 22 -4.28 -3.03 -9.46
CA GLY A 22 -3.52 -3.01 -10.70
C GLY A 22 -4.39 -3.10 -11.97
N LEU A 23 -5.41 -3.97 -11.98
CA LEU A 23 -6.36 -4.07 -13.09
C LEU A 23 -7.19 -2.79 -13.24
N SER A 24 -7.69 -2.25 -12.13
CA SER A 24 -8.44 -1.00 -12.13
C SER A 24 -7.65 0.15 -12.73
N TRP A 25 -6.34 0.19 -12.49
CA TRP A 25 -5.43 1.20 -13.03
C TRP A 25 -5.10 0.96 -14.51
N PHE A 26 -4.78 -0.28 -14.87
CA PHE A 26 -4.49 -0.66 -16.25
C PHE A 26 -5.64 -0.34 -17.20
N LEU A 27 -6.88 -0.58 -16.74
CA LEU A 27 -8.09 -0.27 -17.51
C LEU A 27 -8.40 1.24 -17.58
N ASN A 28 -7.89 2.06 -16.65
CA ASN A 28 -8.16 3.50 -16.61
C ASN A 28 -7.19 4.32 -17.49
N ILE A 29 -5.90 3.98 -17.45
CA ILE A 29 -4.83 4.80 -18.04
C ILE A 29 -4.53 4.45 -19.51
N GLY A 30 -4.89 3.23 -19.94
CA GLY A 30 -4.46 2.68 -21.22
C GLY A 30 -2.96 2.35 -21.28
N TRP A 31 -2.61 1.47 -22.22
CA TRP A 31 -1.28 0.91 -22.49
C TRP A 31 -0.12 1.92 -22.67
N ILE A 32 -0.40 3.18 -23.06
CA ILE A 32 0.63 4.15 -23.48
C ILE A 32 1.37 4.79 -22.28
N ARG A 33 0.89 4.66 -21.04
CA ARG A 33 1.49 5.35 -19.89
C ARG A 33 1.99 4.43 -18.77
N ALA A 34 2.65 3.35 -19.18
CA ALA A 34 3.26 2.38 -18.27
C ALA A 34 4.27 2.97 -17.25
N ILE A 35 4.80 4.17 -17.49
CA ILE A 35 5.71 4.84 -16.54
C ILE A 35 4.96 5.27 -15.26
N PHE A 36 3.67 5.61 -15.33
CA PHE A 36 2.87 5.93 -14.13
C PHE A 36 2.50 4.69 -13.31
N LEU A 37 2.70 3.47 -13.84
CA LEU A 37 2.59 2.24 -13.06
C LEU A 37 3.77 2.05 -12.09
N ILE A 38 4.91 2.73 -12.29
CA ILE A 38 6.11 2.53 -11.46
C ILE A 38 5.85 2.96 -9.99
N PRO A 39 5.34 4.18 -9.69
CA PRO A 39 5.00 4.55 -8.32
C PRO A 39 3.97 3.61 -7.68
N MET A 40 3.01 3.13 -8.46
CA MET A 40 1.97 2.18 -8.00
C MET A 40 2.59 0.82 -7.62
N LEU A 41 3.45 0.27 -8.47
CA LEU A 41 4.18 -0.97 -8.22
C LEU A 41 5.06 -0.84 -6.98
N ILE A 42 5.81 0.26 -6.85
CA ILE A 42 6.62 0.53 -5.66
C ILE A 42 5.73 0.54 -4.42
N HIS A 43 4.60 1.26 -4.45
CA HIS A 43 3.70 1.32 -3.30
C HIS A 43 3.09 -0.04 -2.96
N ALA A 44 2.70 -0.84 -3.96
CA ALA A 44 2.16 -2.17 -3.77
C ALA A 44 3.17 -3.11 -3.11
N ILE A 45 4.45 -3.05 -3.54
CA ILE A 45 5.54 -3.81 -2.91
C ILE A 45 5.74 -3.37 -1.46
N LEU A 46 5.78 -2.06 -1.19
CA LEU A 46 5.93 -1.53 0.16
C LEU A 46 4.77 -1.97 1.06
N PHE A 47 3.54 -1.82 0.59
CA PHE A 47 2.33 -2.25 1.29
C PHE A 47 2.36 -3.76 1.59
N TYR A 48 2.64 -4.59 0.59
CA TYR A 48 2.74 -6.04 0.77
C TYR A 48 3.79 -6.39 1.82
N CYS A 49 4.97 -5.78 1.76
CA CYS A 49 6.03 -6.02 2.72
C CYS A 49 5.68 -5.53 4.13
N SER A 50 5.02 -4.37 4.26
CA SER A 50 4.49 -3.84 5.53
C SER A 50 3.56 -4.86 6.19
N VAL A 51 2.56 -5.30 5.46
CA VAL A 51 1.54 -6.20 6.01
C VAL A 51 2.10 -7.62 6.24
N TYR A 52 2.98 -8.09 5.35
CA TYR A 52 3.69 -9.34 5.56
C TYR A 52 4.53 -9.31 6.84
N ALA A 53 5.26 -8.21 7.10
CA ALA A 53 6.03 -8.03 8.33
C ALA A 53 5.11 -8.09 9.56
N TYR A 54 3.98 -7.39 9.53
CA TYR A 54 2.98 -7.44 10.60
C TYR A 54 2.47 -8.86 10.86
N HIS A 55 1.95 -9.55 9.85
CA HIS A 55 1.39 -10.89 10.02
C HIS A 55 2.42 -11.96 10.38
N ARG A 56 3.66 -11.86 9.87
CA ARG A 56 4.74 -12.80 10.21
C ARG A 56 5.30 -12.56 11.61
N SER A 57 5.10 -11.38 12.18
CA SER A 57 5.60 -11.07 13.51
C SER A 57 4.96 -11.96 14.59
N GLY A 58 3.68 -12.32 14.41
CA GLY A 58 2.90 -13.02 15.44
C GLY A 58 2.60 -12.19 16.68
N ILE A 59 2.88 -10.88 16.64
CA ILE A 59 2.72 -9.95 17.76
C ILE A 59 1.46 -9.12 17.51
N GLU A 60 0.50 -9.23 18.41
CA GLU A 60 -0.73 -8.42 18.36
C GLU A 60 -0.67 -7.26 19.35
N SER A 61 0.35 -6.39 19.24
CA SER A 61 0.33 -5.14 20.00
C SER A 61 -0.59 -4.12 19.34
N ARG A 62 -1.22 -3.26 20.16
CA ARG A 62 -2.08 -2.16 19.68
C ARG A 62 -1.34 -1.28 18.67
N GLU A 63 -0.07 -1.00 18.93
CA GLU A 63 0.78 -0.15 18.09
C GLU A 63 1.04 -0.78 16.73
N MET A 64 1.37 -2.08 16.69
CA MET A 64 1.59 -2.79 15.43
C MET A 64 0.31 -2.90 14.60
N ARG A 65 -0.83 -3.10 15.26
CA ARG A 65 -2.14 -3.11 14.59
C ARG A 65 -2.48 -1.74 14.00
N ILE A 66 -2.25 -0.67 14.75
CA ILE A 66 -2.44 0.70 14.27
C ILE A 66 -1.53 0.99 13.07
N ALA A 67 -0.24 0.65 13.16
CA ALA A 67 0.71 0.83 12.07
C ALA A 67 0.30 0.05 10.80
N ALA A 68 -0.21 -1.18 10.96
CA ALA A 68 -0.75 -1.95 9.85
C ALA A 68 -1.97 -1.25 9.22
N TYR A 69 -2.93 -0.77 10.01
CA TYR A 69 -4.09 -0.01 9.51
C TYR A 69 -3.70 1.27 8.79
N PHE A 70 -2.70 1.99 9.27
CA PHE A 70 -2.16 3.14 8.54
C PHE A 70 -1.55 2.73 7.20
N ALA A 71 -0.92 1.56 7.09
CA ALA A 71 -0.36 1.07 5.83
C ALA A 71 -1.46 0.70 4.82
N TYR A 72 -2.59 0.14 5.28
CA TYR A 72 -3.78 -0.07 4.43
C TYR A 72 -4.38 1.27 3.98
N GLY A 73 -4.56 2.19 4.92
CA GLY A 73 -5.14 3.51 4.64
C GLY A 73 -4.29 4.31 3.67
N SER A 74 -2.98 4.33 3.86
CA SER A 74 -2.07 5.04 2.95
C SER A 74 -2.05 4.41 1.55
N PHE A 75 -2.10 3.07 1.47
CA PHE A 75 -2.19 2.37 0.19
C PHE A 75 -3.47 2.73 -0.58
N LEU A 76 -4.63 2.71 0.09
CA LEU A 76 -5.90 3.13 -0.53
C LEU A 76 -5.87 4.59 -0.95
N LEU A 77 -5.42 5.49 -0.05
CA LEU A 77 -5.38 6.92 -0.29
C LEU A 77 -4.53 7.26 -1.52
N PHE A 78 -3.37 6.61 -1.66
CA PHE A 78 -2.53 6.74 -2.84
C PHE A 78 -3.24 6.31 -4.11
N ASN A 79 -3.84 5.12 -4.15
CA ASN A 79 -4.42 4.59 -5.39
C ASN A 79 -5.66 5.39 -5.85
N VAL A 80 -6.38 6.02 -4.90
CA VAL A 80 -7.55 6.85 -5.18
C VAL A 80 -7.18 8.25 -5.69
N LEU A 81 -6.10 8.83 -5.16
CA LEU A 81 -5.69 10.20 -5.45
C LEU A 81 -4.57 10.31 -6.50
N LEU A 82 -3.96 9.19 -6.87
CA LEU A 82 -2.94 9.17 -7.91
C LEU A 82 -3.62 9.46 -9.28
N PRO A 83 -3.03 10.31 -10.12
CA PRO A 83 -3.64 10.65 -11.41
C PRO A 83 -3.82 9.44 -12.32
N ASP A 84 -5.02 9.26 -12.89
CA ASP A 84 -5.47 8.04 -13.57
C ASP A 84 -5.83 8.20 -15.04
N GLY A 85 -5.56 9.36 -15.64
CA GLY A 85 -5.75 9.56 -17.08
C GLY A 85 -5.35 10.96 -17.54
N GLY A 86 -5.36 11.21 -18.87
CA GLY A 86 -5.28 12.58 -19.45
C GLY A 86 -4.12 12.87 -20.39
N ASP A 87 -4.35 12.89 -21.71
CA ASP A 87 -3.36 13.02 -22.81
C ASP A 87 -2.35 14.19 -22.73
N THR A 88 -2.74 15.33 -22.17
CA THR A 88 -1.90 16.53 -21.90
C THR A 88 -1.93 16.94 -20.42
N SER A 89 -1.00 17.79 -19.96
CA SER A 89 -0.95 18.30 -18.57
C SER A 89 -2.28 18.91 -18.10
N ASP A 90 -3.03 19.52 -19.01
CA ASP A 90 -4.33 20.16 -18.74
C ASP A 90 -5.50 19.17 -18.77
N SER A 91 -5.23 17.91 -19.14
CA SER A 91 -6.23 16.84 -19.18
C SER A 91 -6.00 15.76 -18.14
N ILE A 92 -4.95 15.89 -17.30
CA ILE A 92 -4.65 14.94 -16.23
C ILE A 92 -5.83 14.87 -15.26
N ARG A 93 -6.34 13.66 -15.04
CA ARG A 93 -7.52 13.38 -14.21
C ARG A 93 -7.16 12.50 -13.04
N PHE A 94 -8.01 12.49 -12.03
CA PHE A 94 -7.95 11.56 -10.89
C PHE A 94 -9.37 11.16 -10.48
N PHE A 95 -9.47 10.16 -9.60
CA PHE A 95 -10.73 9.63 -9.10
C PHE A 95 -11.63 9.05 -10.20
N PHE A 96 -11.08 8.08 -10.93
CA PHE A 96 -11.65 7.45 -12.12
C PHE A 96 -11.99 8.44 -13.23
N GLY A 97 -11.14 9.45 -13.44
CA GLY A 97 -11.38 10.46 -14.45
C GLY A 97 -12.46 11.51 -14.12
N LEU A 98 -13.02 11.50 -12.90
CA LEU A 98 -14.15 12.35 -12.52
C LEU A 98 -13.73 13.79 -12.16
N ILE A 99 -12.48 14.01 -11.77
CA ILE A 99 -12.00 15.34 -11.37
C ILE A 99 -10.91 15.82 -12.32
N HIS A 100 -11.07 17.05 -12.82
CA HIS A 100 -10.22 17.66 -13.87
C HIS A 100 -9.80 19.12 -13.52
N ASN A 101 -9.63 19.43 -12.24
CA ASN A 101 -9.18 20.74 -11.76
C ASN A 101 -7.68 20.71 -11.42
N GLY A 102 -6.87 21.59 -12.04
CA GLY A 102 -5.41 21.59 -11.88
C GLY A 102 -4.91 21.91 -10.46
N GLY A 103 -5.62 22.74 -9.69
CA GLY A 103 -5.28 23.01 -8.29
C GLY A 103 -5.55 21.81 -7.39
N ALA A 104 -6.70 21.16 -7.57
CA ALA A 104 -7.04 19.93 -6.88
C ALA A 104 -6.10 18.77 -7.26
N MET A 105 -5.65 18.73 -8.51
CA MET A 105 -4.67 17.75 -9.01
C MET A 105 -3.34 17.84 -8.26
N ASN A 106 -2.76 19.04 -8.16
CA ASN A 106 -1.47 19.21 -7.47
C ASN A 106 -1.56 18.79 -5.99
N ALA A 107 -2.67 19.10 -5.33
CA ALA A 107 -2.93 18.66 -3.96
C ALA A 107 -3.08 17.13 -3.87
N ALA A 108 -3.86 16.51 -4.75
CA ALA A 108 -4.07 15.06 -4.79
C ALA A 108 -2.77 14.29 -5.05
N GLN A 109 -1.95 14.78 -5.98
CA GLN A 109 -0.63 14.20 -6.26
C GLN A 109 0.31 14.33 -5.06
N ALA A 110 0.35 15.50 -4.40
CA ALA A 110 1.15 15.70 -3.20
C ALA A 110 0.71 14.77 -2.06
N ILE A 111 -0.59 14.64 -1.82
CA ILE A 111 -1.15 13.72 -0.81
C ILE A 111 -0.82 12.27 -1.15
N SER A 112 -0.91 11.88 -2.42
CA SER A 112 -0.52 10.54 -2.87
C SER A 112 0.96 10.27 -2.56
N MET A 113 1.86 11.17 -2.96
CA MET A 113 3.30 10.99 -2.70
C MET A 113 3.62 10.97 -1.20
N LEU A 114 2.90 11.74 -0.38
CA LEU A 114 2.99 11.65 1.08
C LEU A 114 2.51 10.30 1.61
N ALA A 115 1.44 9.73 1.05
CA ALA A 115 0.94 8.41 1.43
C ALA A 115 1.94 7.28 1.09
N LEU A 116 2.63 7.39 -0.05
CA LEU A 116 3.75 6.52 -0.41
C LEU A 116 4.89 6.61 0.63
N ALA A 117 5.32 7.83 0.95
CA ALA A 117 6.38 8.08 1.93
C ALA A 117 6.00 7.57 3.33
N LEU A 118 4.73 7.74 3.72
CA LEU A 118 4.21 7.20 4.97
C LEU A 118 4.30 5.67 5.00
N ASN A 119 3.96 4.98 3.90
CA ASN A 119 4.08 3.52 3.84
C ASN A 119 5.54 3.06 3.95
N LEU A 120 6.49 3.81 3.37
CA LEU A 120 7.92 3.57 3.54
C LEU A 120 8.39 3.74 5.00
N PHE A 121 7.83 4.69 5.74
CA PHE A 121 8.12 4.81 7.17
C PHE A 121 7.51 3.64 7.97
N LEU A 122 6.26 3.27 7.66
CA LEU A 122 5.54 2.20 8.34
C LEU A 122 6.19 0.83 8.15
N ILE A 123 6.70 0.51 6.95
CA ILE A 123 7.44 -0.74 6.73
C ILE A 123 8.69 -0.80 7.62
N ILE A 124 9.46 0.29 7.71
CA ILE A 124 10.66 0.35 8.56
C ILE A 124 10.27 0.14 10.02
N TYR A 125 9.23 0.83 10.49
CA TYR A 125 8.71 0.68 11.85
C TYR A 125 8.29 -0.77 12.15
N LEU A 126 7.48 -1.38 11.28
CA LEU A 126 6.99 -2.76 11.45
C LEU A 126 8.14 -3.78 11.43
N LEU A 127 9.14 -3.59 10.58
CA LEU A 127 10.34 -4.44 10.53
C LEU A 127 11.17 -4.32 11.82
N VAL A 128 11.38 -3.11 12.33
CA VAL A 128 12.12 -2.87 13.58
C VAL A 128 11.41 -3.53 14.76
N GLN A 129 10.10 -3.33 14.91
CA GLN A 129 9.33 -3.92 16.01
C GLN A 129 9.32 -5.45 15.93
N THR A 130 9.15 -6.01 14.73
CA THR A 130 9.24 -7.46 14.51
C THR A 130 10.61 -8.02 14.89
N ARG A 131 11.70 -7.32 14.55
CA ARG A 131 13.07 -7.74 14.91
C ARG A 131 13.29 -7.67 16.42
N LYS A 132 12.84 -6.61 17.09
CA LYS A 132 12.96 -6.44 18.55
C LYS A 132 12.28 -7.58 19.30
N ALA A 133 11.04 -7.88 18.96
CA ALA A 133 10.28 -8.94 19.61
C ALA A 133 10.85 -10.34 19.36
N LYS A 134 11.32 -10.64 18.14
CA LYS A 134 12.02 -11.91 17.87
C LYS A 134 13.29 -12.05 18.70
N ARG A 135 14.03 -10.96 18.92
CA ARG A 135 15.22 -10.96 19.80
C ARG A 135 14.84 -11.18 21.26
N ALA A 136 13.77 -10.56 21.74
CA ALA A 136 13.27 -10.75 23.10
C ALA A 136 12.83 -12.21 23.37
N ALA A 137 12.05 -12.79 22.45
CA ALA A 137 11.61 -14.19 22.56
C ALA A 137 12.79 -15.18 22.58
N ARG A 138 13.83 -14.94 21.77
CA ARG A 138 15.06 -15.76 21.77
C ARG A 138 15.86 -15.67 23.07
N LYS A 139 15.77 -14.56 23.81
CA LYS A 139 16.45 -14.40 25.11
C LYS A 139 15.71 -15.08 26.25
N GLN A 140 14.40 -15.32 26.12
CA GLN A 140 13.58 -15.99 27.13
C GLN A 140 13.53 -17.53 26.96
N GLY A 141 13.88 -18.04 25.78
CA GLY A 141 13.99 -19.48 25.50
C GLY A 141 15.40 -20.06 25.64
N ARG A 142 16.30 -19.33 26.30
CA ARG A 142 17.62 -19.76 26.78
C ARG A 142 17.66 -19.56 28.29
#